data_AF-A0A924YKY5-F1
#
_entry.id   AF-A0A924YKY5-F1
#
_cell.length_a   1.000
_cell.length_b   1.000
_cell.length_c   1.000
_cell.angle_alpha   90.00
_cell.angle_beta   90.00
_cell.angle_gamma   90.00
#
_symmetry.space_group_name_H-M   'P 1'
#
loop_
_entity.id
_entity.type
_entity.pdbx_description
1 polymer ?
#
loop_
_entity_poly.entity_id
_entity_poly.type
_entity_poly.pdbx_seq_one_letter_code
_entity_poly.pdbx_strand_id
1 'polypeptide(L)'
;RWATHGQPSDINSHPHVGGNGEVVVVHNGVIENYSTLKSHLQTLGYVFRSSTDTEVAAHLIAHEFTELIKMGEDPESPNTAIQAVEAAIKQFKGTYGLGVLFREVPDVLIAARLGSPLVIGMGQGEYFLASDAGPLAGHTQEVVYLSDHELVVLTSQGMQLHHRDTGKHAPDVQVLEQAEAGSSLNGFEHYMLKEIFEQPETIENAMRGRLDEDEATAKFGGLNLTPQQLRRIDRIVLTGCGTSWHAGLVGEYLIEEFARIPTEVEYASELRYRNPPLSTSTMVFAITQSGETADTLAAMRECKRKGHPTLAICNVVGSTIAREADGGIFLHAGPEVGVASTKAFTSQVTVLTLLALYLGRLRNMSYPAGQRIISHLQAMPDVIRQTLRCYDQIKDIAQRYCDYDNFLYLGRLYNFPVALEGALKLKEISYIHAEGYPAAEMKHGPIALVDERTPSVFIAPRGHIYPKVMSNLEEIKARRGPVIALACEGDAKLDQLADDVIYVPFVEEYLQPLVCSIPLQLLSYQIAVLRGCNVDRPRNLAKSVTVE
;
A
#
# COMPACT_ATOMS: atom_id res chain seq x y z
N ARG A 1 -9.82 11.44 9.42
CA ARG A 1 -8.98 11.10 10.59
C ARG A 1 -8.90 9.59 10.72
N TRP A 2 -7.69 9.03 10.78
CA TRP A 2 -7.43 7.66 11.23
C TRP A 2 -7.00 7.73 12.69
N ALA A 3 -7.75 7.11 13.61
CA ALA A 3 -7.57 7.34 15.04
C ALA A 3 -6.44 6.48 15.62
N THR A 4 -5.29 7.10 15.93
CA THR A 4 -4.17 6.49 16.67
C THR A 4 -4.29 6.73 18.18
N HIS A 5 -4.56 7.98 18.57
CA HIS A 5 -4.73 8.39 19.96
C HIS A 5 -6.17 8.82 20.24
N GLY A 6 -6.84 8.10 21.15
CA GLY A 6 -8.24 8.35 21.50
C GLY A 6 -9.25 7.80 20.49
N GLN A 7 -10.35 7.26 21.00
CA GLN A 7 -11.42 6.66 20.20
C GLN A 7 -11.98 7.63 19.13
N PRO A 8 -12.51 7.12 18.01
CA PRO A 8 -13.30 7.93 17.08
C PRO A 8 -14.48 8.60 17.80
N SER A 9 -14.49 9.92 17.86
CA SER A 9 -15.55 10.74 18.45
C SER A 9 -15.48 12.16 17.93
N ASP A 10 -16.58 12.93 18.04
CA ASP A 10 -16.60 14.34 17.65
C ASP A 10 -15.55 15.16 18.44
N ILE A 11 -15.37 14.84 19.72
CA ILE A 11 -14.38 15.49 20.60
C ILE A 11 -12.95 15.27 20.10
N ASN A 12 -12.64 14.09 19.55
CA ASN A 12 -11.31 13.76 19.04
C ASN A 12 -11.18 14.07 17.54
N SER A 13 -12.19 14.63 16.89
CA SER A 13 -12.14 14.95 15.48
C SER A 13 -11.41 16.27 15.25
N HIS A 14 -10.64 16.35 14.16
CA HIS A 14 -9.97 17.58 13.75
C HIS A 14 -10.99 18.51 13.08
N PRO A 15 -10.77 19.84 13.10
CA PRO A 15 -9.61 20.54 13.65
C PRO A 15 -9.62 20.69 15.17
N HIS A 16 -8.43 20.74 15.78
CA HIS A 16 -8.28 21.08 17.20
C HIS A 16 -7.99 22.56 17.40
N VAL A 17 -8.48 23.10 18.51
CA VAL A 17 -8.34 24.51 18.87
C VAL A 17 -7.35 24.64 20.01
N GLY A 18 -6.34 25.49 19.83
CA GLY A 18 -5.29 25.81 20.81
C GLY A 18 -5.65 27.01 21.69
N GLY A 19 -5.00 27.09 22.86
CA GLY A 19 -5.21 28.12 23.87
C GLY A 19 -6.68 28.40 24.23
N ASN A 20 -7.08 29.67 24.20
CA ASN A 20 -8.45 30.14 24.35
C ASN A 20 -9.10 30.44 22.98
N GLY A 21 -8.62 29.81 21.90
CA GLY A 21 -9.16 29.97 20.55
C GLY A 21 -8.30 30.83 19.63
N GLU A 22 -7.02 31.01 19.93
CA GLU A 22 -6.07 31.74 19.09
C GLU A 22 -5.65 30.92 17.87
N VAL A 23 -5.56 29.59 18.00
CA VAL A 23 -4.98 28.70 16.99
C VAL A 23 -5.93 27.57 16.62
N VAL A 24 -5.99 27.21 15.33
CA VAL A 24 -6.70 26.03 14.83
C VAL A 24 -5.72 25.16 14.05
N VAL A 25 -5.71 23.85 14.33
CA VAL A 25 -4.76 22.90 13.75
C VAL A 25 -5.47 21.68 13.16
N VAL A 26 -5.05 21.30 11.95
CA VAL A 26 -5.22 19.96 11.40
C VAL A 26 -3.87 19.27 11.31
N HIS A 27 -3.84 17.96 11.58
CA HIS A 27 -2.62 17.17 11.68
C HIS A 27 -2.81 15.79 11.05
N ASN A 28 -1.82 15.37 10.25
CA ASN A 28 -1.59 13.99 9.86
C ASN A 28 -0.23 13.56 10.40
N GLY A 29 -0.14 12.45 11.13
CA GLY A 29 1.08 12.07 11.84
C GLY A 29 0.83 11.66 13.29
N VAL A 30 1.90 11.53 14.05
CA VAL A 30 1.90 11.23 15.49
C VAL A 30 2.97 12.07 16.19
N ILE A 31 2.55 12.85 17.19
CA ILE A 31 3.47 13.53 18.11
C ILE A 31 3.85 12.57 19.24
N GLU A 32 4.96 11.86 19.11
CA GLU A 32 5.38 10.78 20.01
C GLU A 32 5.62 11.26 21.45
N ASN A 33 6.08 12.50 21.63
CA ASN A 33 6.33 13.08 22.95
C ASN A 33 5.13 13.88 23.50
N TYR A 34 3.90 13.63 22.99
CA TYR A 34 2.71 14.37 23.41
C TYR A 34 2.45 14.30 24.92
N SER A 35 2.77 13.18 25.59
CA SER A 35 2.51 13.00 27.03
C SER A 35 3.34 13.95 27.90
N THR A 36 4.61 14.15 27.55
CA THR A 36 5.52 15.11 28.19
C THR A 36 5.04 16.54 27.95
N LEU A 37 4.72 16.88 26.70
CA LEU A 37 4.25 18.21 26.32
C LEU A 37 2.91 18.56 26.97
N LYS A 38 1.96 17.61 26.99
CA LYS A 38 0.66 17.74 27.65
C LYS A 38 0.82 18.02 29.14
N SER A 39 1.68 17.26 29.82
CA SER A 39 1.94 17.45 31.25
C SER A 39 2.49 18.85 31.54
N HIS A 40 3.45 19.31 30.73
CA HIS A 40 4.00 20.67 30.85
C HIS A 40 2.93 21.75 30.64
N LEU A 41 2.15 21.66 29.57
CA LEU A 41 1.07 22.61 29.28
C LEU A 41 -0.01 22.62 30.38
N GLN A 42 -0.31 21.47 30.99
CA GLN A 42 -1.21 21.41 32.14
C GLN A 42 -0.64 22.16 33.36
N THR A 43 0.68 22.13 33.61
CA THR A 43 1.29 22.96 34.67
C THR A 43 1.20 24.46 34.38
N LEU A 44 1.11 24.84 33.10
CA LEU A 44 0.91 26.21 32.65
C LEU A 44 -0.58 26.63 32.64
N GLY A 45 -1.50 25.72 32.99
CA GLY A 45 -2.93 26.00 33.14
C GLY A 45 -3.80 25.64 31.93
N TYR A 46 -3.26 24.98 30.90
CA TYR A 46 -4.05 24.55 29.74
C TYR A 46 -4.97 23.37 30.08
N VAL A 47 -6.22 23.45 29.63
CA VAL A 47 -7.24 22.41 29.84
C VAL A 47 -7.46 21.64 28.54
N PHE A 48 -7.17 20.35 28.58
CA PHE A 48 -7.36 19.44 27.45
C PHE A 48 -8.76 18.82 27.47
N ARG A 49 -9.41 18.80 26.31
CA ARG A 49 -10.76 18.27 26.10
C ARG A 49 -10.76 16.95 25.35
N SER A 50 -9.70 16.69 24.59
CA SER A 50 -9.52 15.48 23.80
C SER A 50 -8.45 14.55 24.38
N SER A 51 -8.41 13.34 23.84
CA SER A 51 -7.35 12.36 24.10
C SER A 51 -6.30 12.33 23.00
N THR A 52 -6.31 13.31 22.10
CA THR A 52 -5.41 13.33 20.94
C THR A 52 -4.08 13.99 21.28
N ASP A 53 -3.04 13.54 20.60
CA ASP A 53 -1.75 14.20 20.49
C ASP A 53 -1.86 15.53 19.72
N THR A 54 -2.82 15.64 18.81
CA THR A 54 -3.03 16.85 17.98
C THR A 54 -3.47 18.07 18.79
N GLU A 55 -4.31 17.89 19.83
CA GLU A 55 -4.66 18.99 20.74
C GLU A 55 -3.45 19.53 21.51
N VAL A 56 -2.46 18.66 21.79
CA VAL A 56 -1.18 19.08 22.38
C VAL A 56 -0.40 19.98 21.44
N ALA A 57 -0.36 19.65 20.15
CA ALA A 57 0.25 20.51 19.14
C ALA A 57 -0.46 21.88 19.07
N ALA A 58 -1.79 21.91 19.06
CA ALA A 58 -2.57 23.14 19.03
C ALA A 58 -2.30 24.04 20.25
N HIS A 59 -2.32 23.47 21.47
CA HIS A 59 -2.00 24.23 22.68
C HIS A 59 -0.54 24.69 22.75
N LEU A 60 0.42 23.89 22.28
CA LEU A 60 1.82 24.32 22.26
C LEU A 60 2.03 25.50 21.31
N ILE A 61 1.48 25.45 20.10
CA ILE A 61 1.57 26.56 19.14
C ILE A 61 0.93 27.82 19.73
N ALA A 62 -0.25 27.69 20.35
CA ALA A 62 -0.91 28.82 21.02
C ALA A 62 -0.09 29.38 22.19
N HIS A 63 0.62 28.51 22.93
CA HIS A 63 1.52 28.94 24.00
C HIS A 63 2.68 29.77 23.49
N GLU A 64 3.41 29.27 22.48
CA GLU A 64 4.54 30.00 21.88
C GLU A 64 4.08 31.35 21.31
N PHE A 65 2.92 31.39 20.65
CA PHE A 65 2.31 32.63 20.15
C PHE A 65 2.02 33.64 21.26
N THR A 66 1.44 33.16 22.37
CA THR A 66 1.15 34.01 23.55
C THR A 66 2.43 34.55 24.19
N GLU A 67 3.50 33.75 24.24
CA GLU A 67 4.78 34.19 24.79
C GLU A 67 5.45 35.25 23.90
N LEU A 68 5.39 35.10 22.57
CA LEU A 68 5.88 36.12 21.64
C LEU A 68 5.15 37.47 21.80
N ILE A 69 3.83 37.44 21.96
CA ILE A 69 3.03 38.66 22.21
C ILE A 69 3.46 39.33 23.53
N LYS A 70 3.71 38.54 24.59
CA LYS A 70 4.21 39.08 25.87
C LYS A 70 5.61 39.69 25.74
N MET A 71 6.42 39.21 24.80
CA MET A 71 7.75 39.78 24.47
C MET A 71 7.65 41.04 23.60
N GLY A 72 6.45 41.45 23.19
CA GLY A 72 6.19 42.68 22.45
C GLY A 72 6.03 42.50 20.94
N GLU A 73 5.93 41.25 20.45
CA GLU A 73 5.61 40.98 19.05
C GLU A 73 4.14 41.33 18.75
N ASP A 74 3.88 41.76 17.52
CA ASP A 74 2.55 42.18 17.08
C ASP A 74 1.66 40.94 16.81
N PRO A 75 0.51 40.77 17.51
CA PRO A 75 -0.38 39.64 17.29
C PRO A 75 -1.00 39.60 15.87
N GLU A 76 -1.10 40.73 15.18
CA GLU A 76 -1.65 40.81 13.82
C GLU A 76 -0.58 40.55 12.73
N SER A 77 0.68 40.42 13.13
CA SER A 77 1.79 40.17 12.21
C SER A 77 1.88 38.69 11.81
N PRO A 78 1.90 38.37 10.51
CA PRO A 78 2.18 37.00 10.03
C PRO A 78 3.49 36.42 10.56
N ASN A 79 4.51 37.26 10.80
CA ASN A 79 5.80 36.79 11.32
C ASN A 79 5.67 36.21 12.73
N THR A 80 4.79 36.75 13.58
CA THR A 80 4.55 36.25 14.94
C THR A 80 3.96 34.85 14.89
N ALA A 81 2.99 34.62 13.99
CA ALA A 81 2.40 33.30 13.76
C ALA A 81 3.43 32.29 13.22
N ILE A 82 4.27 32.70 12.26
CA ILE A 82 5.35 31.86 11.70
C ILE A 82 6.33 31.46 12.81
N GLN A 83 6.81 32.41 13.61
CA GLN A 83 7.74 32.14 14.69
C GLN A 83 7.15 31.22 15.76
N ALA A 84 5.86 31.35 16.08
CA ALA A 84 5.18 30.48 17.02
C ALA A 84 5.15 29.03 16.53
N VAL A 85 4.82 28.82 15.25
CA VAL A 85 4.85 27.48 14.64
C VAL A 85 6.27 26.94 14.63
N GLU A 86 7.27 27.73 14.22
CA GLU A 86 8.69 27.35 14.22
C GLU A 86 9.21 26.96 15.62
N ALA A 87 8.77 27.66 16.67
CA ALA A 87 9.14 27.37 18.06
C ALA A 87 8.51 26.07 18.55
N ALA A 88 7.24 25.83 18.22
CA ALA A 88 6.53 24.60 18.60
C ALA A 88 7.09 23.36 17.89
N ILE A 89 7.32 23.42 16.58
CA ILE A 89 7.78 22.25 15.80
C ILE A 89 9.20 21.79 16.20
N LYS A 90 10.02 22.66 16.79
CA LYS A 90 11.33 22.30 17.36
C LYS A 90 11.22 21.40 18.59
N GLN A 91 10.06 21.40 19.25
CA GLN A 91 9.79 20.61 20.45
C GLN A 91 9.08 19.28 20.14
N PHE A 92 8.52 19.12 18.95
CA PHE A 92 7.86 17.88 18.54
C PHE A 92 8.86 16.76 18.23
N LYS A 93 8.50 15.54 18.64
CA LYS A 93 9.13 14.28 18.21
C LYS A 93 8.09 13.42 17.48
N GLY A 94 8.54 12.65 16.51
CA GLY A 94 7.67 11.82 15.67
C GLY A 94 7.49 12.41 14.27
N THR A 95 6.30 12.24 13.71
CA THR A 95 5.96 12.68 12.35
C THR A 95 4.76 13.61 12.37
N TYR A 96 4.73 14.60 11.48
CA TYR A 96 3.62 15.52 11.33
C TYR A 96 3.55 16.12 9.93
N GLY A 97 2.33 16.33 9.46
CA GLY A 97 1.93 17.21 8.38
C GLY A 97 0.85 18.11 8.96
N LEU A 98 1.21 19.36 9.22
CA LEU A 98 0.36 20.33 9.93
C LEU A 98 -0.23 21.34 8.95
N GLY A 99 -1.49 21.71 9.17
CA GLY A 99 -2.09 22.94 8.65
C GLY A 99 -2.58 23.78 9.83
N VAL A 100 -2.15 25.03 9.91
CA VAL A 100 -2.32 25.90 11.08
C VAL A 100 -2.89 27.24 10.64
N LEU A 101 -3.95 27.68 11.34
CA LEU A 101 -4.57 29.00 11.19
C LEU A 101 -4.56 29.73 12.53
N PHE A 102 -4.44 31.05 12.48
CA PHE A 102 -4.50 31.94 13.63
C PHE A 102 -5.71 32.86 13.51
N ARG A 103 -6.41 33.10 14.62
CA ARG A 103 -7.60 33.96 14.64
C ARG A 103 -7.24 35.42 14.33
N GLU A 104 -6.09 35.87 14.84
CA GLU A 104 -5.59 37.24 14.69
C GLU A 104 -4.99 37.49 13.29
N VAL A 105 -4.67 36.43 12.53
CA VAL A 105 -4.08 36.53 11.18
C VAL A 105 -4.80 35.57 10.19
N PRO A 106 -6.10 35.80 9.91
CA PRO A 106 -6.96 34.82 9.25
C PRO A 106 -6.61 34.54 7.78
N ASP A 107 -5.88 35.45 7.12
CA ASP A 107 -5.49 35.34 5.71
C ASP A 107 -4.19 34.53 5.49
N VAL A 108 -3.63 33.96 6.56
CA VAL A 108 -2.36 33.22 6.53
C VAL A 108 -2.58 31.77 6.94
N LEU A 109 -2.32 30.85 6.01
CA LEU A 109 -2.26 29.42 6.28
C LEU A 109 -0.79 28.98 6.38
N ILE A 110 -0.41 28.43 7.52
CA ILE A 110 0.94 27.90 7.73
C ILE A 110 0.87 26.39 7.69
N ALA A 111 1.72 25.75 6.88
CA ALA A 111 1.87 24.31 6.88
C ALA A 111 3.31 23.89 7.18
N ALA A 112 3.48 22.78 7.89
CA ALA A 112 4.79 22.27 8.29
C ALA A 112 4.85 20.76 8.14
N ARG A 113 5.97 20.25 7.61
CA ARG A 113 6.16 18.83 7.30
C ARG A 113 7.36 18.22 8.02
N LEU A 114 7.14 17.04 8.58
CA LEU A 114 8.17 16.07 8.98
C LEU A 114 7.60 14.65 8.87
N GLY A 115 8.02 13.89 7.86
CA GLY A 115 7.64 12.48 7.67
C GLY A 115 6.27 12.26 7.03
N SER A 116 5.22 12.94 7.49
CA SER A 116 3.88 12.82 6.87
C SER A 116 3.76 13.68 5.62
N PRO A 117 3.18 13.17 4.51
CA PRO A 117 3.15 13.88 3.24
C PRO A 117 2.26 15.14 3.28
N LEU A 118 2.73 16.18 2.60
CA LEU A 118 2.00 17.41 2.33
C LEU A 118 2.31 17.89 0.91
N VAL A 119 1.28 18.36 0.22
CA VAL A 119 1.34 18.90 -1.13
C VAL A 119 0.52 20.18 -1.21
N ILE A 120 1.04 21.15 -1.96
CA ILE A 120 0.39 22.42 -2.23
C ILE A 120 -0.10 22.41 -3.67
N GLY A 121 -1.38 22.69 -3.90
CA GLY A 121 -1.92 22.95 -5.23
C GLY A 121 -1.89 24.44 -5.53
N MET A 122 -1.41 24.82 -6.72
CA MET A 122 -1.37 26.21 -7.17
C MET A 122 -2.47 26.48 -8.19
N GLY A 123 -3.54 27.16 -7.79
CA GLY A 123 -4.62 27.57 -8.67
C GLY A 123 -4.41 28.96 -9.27
N GLN A 124 -5.42 29.48 -9.97
CA GLN A 124 -5.40 30.85 -10.48
C GLN A 124 -5.72 31.86 -9.37
N GLY A 125 -4.69 32.33 -8.67
CA GLY A 125 -4.84 33.29 -7.57
C GLY A 125 -5.33 32.67 -6.25
N GLU A 126 -5.20 31.35 -6.13
CA GLU A 126 -5.59 30.57 -4.94
C GLU A 126 -4.57 29.45 -4.68
N TYR A 127 -4.49 29.01 -3.43
CA TYR A 127 -3.64 27.91 -3.00
C TYR A 127 -4.45 26.87 -2.24
N PHE A 128 -4.12 25.61 -2.46
CA PHE A 128 -4.73 24.46 -1.78
C PHE A 128 -3.66 23.72 -0.98
N LEU A 129 -4.02 23.19 0.18
CA LEU A 129 -3.15 22.32 0.98
C LEU A 129 -3.83 20.95 1.15
N ALA A 130 -3.11 19.88 0.83
CA ALA A 130 -3.59 18.52 0.99
C ALA A 130 -2.46 17.58 1.44
N SER A 131 -2.83 16.40 1.95
CA SER A 131 -1.86 15.33 2.25
C SER A 131 -1.42 14.54 1.02
N ASP A 132 -2.22 14.57 -0.06
CA ASP A 132 -1.96 13.91 -1.33
C ASP A 132 -2.56 14.72 -2.49
N ALA A 133 -2.13 14.43 -3.72
CA ALA A 133 -2.54 15.20 -4.89
C ALA A 133 -3.97 14.89 -5.40
N GLY A 134 -4.59 13.81 -4.92
CA GLY A 134 -5.90 13.35 -5.37
C GLY A 134 -7.00 14.41 -5.17
N PRO A 135 -7.18 14.98 -3.97
CA PRO A 135 -8.12 16.08 -3.71
C PRO A 135 -7.87 17.35 -4.53
N LEU A 136 -6.67 17.52 -5.10
CA LEU A 136 -6.31 18.69 -5.91
C LEU A 136 -6.69 18.51 -7.39
N ALA A 137 -6.95 17.27 -7.81
CA ALA A 137 -7.34 16.95 -9.17
C ALA A 137 -8.66 17.66 -9.54
N GLY A 138 -8.66 18.34 -10.69
CA GLY A 138 -9.78 19.15 -11.16
C GLY A 138 -9.78 20.60 -10.66
N HIS A 139 -8.98 20.94 -9.65
CA HIS A 139 -8.76 22.32 -9.20
C HIS A 139 -7.48 22.92 -9.80
N THR A 140 -6.41 22.14 -9.84
CA THR A 140 -5.14 22.56 -10.45
C THR A 140 -4.35 21.37 -10.99
N GLN A 141 -3.43 21.63 -11.91
CA GLN A 141 -2.43 20.69 -12.41
C GLN A 141 -1.03 20.98 -11.86
N GLU A 142 -0.80 22.13 -11.24
CA GLU A 142 0.50 22.51 -10.72
C GLU A 142 0.55 22.28 -9.22
N VAL A 143 1.51 21.46 -8.78
CA VAL A 143 1.68 21.09 -7.39
C VAL A 143 3.12 21.28 -6.91
N VAL A 144 3.27 21.52 -5.61
CA VAL A 144 4.57 21.59 -4.92
C VAL A 144 4.53 20.61 -3.77
N TYR A 145 5.38 19.58 -3.82
CA TYR A 145 5.50 18.60 -2.74
C TYR A 145 6.49 19.08 -1.69
N LEU A 146 6.03 19.25 -0.45
CA LEU A 146 6.92 19.65 0.64
C LEU A 146 7.94 18.55 0.95
N SER A 147 9.12 18.95 1.39
CA SER A 147 10.17 18.08 1.94
C SER A 147 10.11 18.08 3.47
N ASP A 148 10.76 17.11 4.10
CA ASP A 148 10.88 17.10 5.56
C ASP A 148 11.64 18.35 6.04
N HIS A 149 11.19 18.94 7.14
CA HIS A 149 11.68 20.20 7.71
C HIS A 149 11.34 21.47 6.91
N GLU A 150 10.45 21.37 5.92
CA GLU A 150 9.87 22.55 5.26
C GLU A 150 8.64 23.06 6.00
N LEU A 151 8.57 24.39 6.06
CA LEU A 151 7.44 25.20 6.48
C LEU A 151 7.05 26.10 5.31
N VAL A 152 5.77 26.15 5.00
CA VAL A 152 5.22 27.03 3.97
C VAL A 152 4.21 27.99 4.56
N VAL A 153 4.25 29.22 4.06
CA VAL A 153 3.30 30.27 4.39
C VAL A 153 2.52 30.59 3.13
N LEU A 154 1.20 30.37 3.19
CA LEU A 154 0.28 30.60 2.08
C LEU A 154 -0.61 31.79 2.41
N THR A 155 -0.68 32.72 1.46
CA THR A 155 -1.55 33.90 1.51
C THR A 155 -2.22 34.09 0.15
N SER A 156 -3.23 34.95 0.07
CA SER A 156 -3.83 35.34 -1.22
C SER A 156 -2.85 36.04 -2.18
N GLN A 157 -1.74 36.58 -1.67
CA GLN A 157 -0.73 37.28 -2.47
C GLN A 157 0.43 36.40 -2.93
N GLY A 158 0.60 35.21 -2.32
CA GLY A 158 1.71 34.33 -2.68
C GLY A 158 2.03 33.28 -1.63
N MET A 159 3.04 32.48 -1.99
CA MET A 159 3.59 31.40 -1.19
C MET A 159 5.05 31.71 -0.82
N GLN A 160 5.42 31.46 0.44
CA GLN A 160 6.80 31.52 0.91
C GLN A 160 7.21 30.17 1.51
N LEU A 161 8.25 29.54 0.96
CA LEU A 161 8.78 28.26 1.41
C LEU A 161 10.07 28.46 2.21
N HIS A 162 10.08 27.97 3.44
CA HIS A 162 11.20 28.03 4.37
C HIS A 162 11.61 26.61 4.77
N HIS A 163 12.88 26.26 4.60
CA HIS A 163 13.45 25.04 5.16
C HIS A 163 14.20 25.38 6.44
N ARG A 164 13.94 24.63 7.53
CA ARG A 164 14.51 24.88 8.87
C ARG A 164 16.02 25.11 8.85
N ASP A 165 16.73 24.29 8.09
CA ASP A 165 18.20 24.23 8.13
C ASP A 165 18.89 25.06 7.03
N THR A 166 18.18 25.41 5.95
CA THR A 166 18.77 25.99 4.72
C THR A 166 18.13 27.31 4.30
N GLY A 167 17.07 27.75 4.99
CA GLY A 167 16.43 29.05 4.76
C GLY A 167 15.40 29.04 3.64
N LYS A 168 15.22 30.19 2.97
CA LYS A 168 14.22 30.37 1.90
C LYS A 168 14.62 29.62 0.63
N HIS A 169 13.67 28.89 0.05
CA HIS A 169 13.84 28.18 -1.23
C HIS A 169 12.78 28.57 -2.25
N ALA A 170 13.12 28.42 -3.52
CA ALA A 170 12.15 28.46 -4.60
C ALA A 170 11.39 27.12 -4.65
N PRO A 171 10.06 27.13 -4.83
CA PRO A 171 9.27 25.91 -4.96
C PRO A 171 9.65 25.16 -6.25
N ASP A 172 9.78 23.83 -6.15
CA ASP A 172 9.86 22.94 -7.32
C ASP A 172 8.45 22.61 -7.79
N VAL A 173 8.00 23.30 -8.83
CA VAL A 173 6.65 23.16 -9.38
C VAL A 173 6.60 21.96 -10.31
N GLN A 174 5.75 21.00 -9.98
CA GLN A 174 5.53 19.79 -10.76
C GLN A 174 4.14 19.82 -11.38
N VAL A 175 4.05 19.36 -12.64
CA VAL A 175 2.76 19.20 -13.32
C VAL A 175 2.25 17.80 -13.05
N LEU A 176 1.07 17.68 -12.47
CA LEU A 176 0.37 16.42 -12.33
C LEU A 176 0.09 15.85 -13.73
N GLU A 177 0.70 14.71 -14.06
CA GLU A 177 0.24 13.91 -15.20
C GLU A 177 -1.25 13.64 -15.01
N GLN A 178 -2.08 14.00 -16.00
CA GLN A 178 -3.53 13.97 -15.91
C GLN A 178 -4.02 12.75 -15.13
N ALA A 179 -4.36 12.97 -13.86
CA ALA A 179 -5.25 12.07 -13.16
C ALA A 179 -6.58 12.26 -13.89
N GLU A 180 -6.88 11.39 -14.85
CA GLU A 180 -8.25 11.19 -15.27
C GLU A 180 -9.08 11.08 -13.99
N ALA A 181 -10.26 11.69 -13.98
CA ALA A 181 -11.25 11.59 -12.93
C ALA A 181 -11.70 10.12 -12.76
N GLY A 182 -10.80 9.26 -12.28
CA GLY A 182 -10.95 7.82 -12.12
C GLY A 182 -11.71 7.45 -10.85
N SER A 183 -12.30 8.45 -10.17
CA SER A 183 -13.18 8.26 -9.01
C SER A 183 -14.63 7.97 -9.42
N SER A 184 -14.96 7.89 -10.70
CA SER A 184 -16.29 7.42 -11.12
C SER A 184 -16.38 5.90 -10.93
N LEU A 185 -17.50 5.43 -10.36
CA LEU A 185 -17.78 4.00 -10.25
C LEU A 185 -18.02 3.32 -11.60
N ASN A 186 -18.19 4.06 -12.70
CA ASN A 186 -18.33 3.55 -14.07
C ASN A 186 -19.39 2.43 -14.21
N GLY A 187 -20.48 2.53 -13.44
CA GLY A 187 -21.58 1.57 -13.46
C GLY A 187 -21.43 0.37 -12.51
N PHE A 188 -20.32 0.25 -11.78
CA PHE A 188 -20.15 -0.74 -10.71
C PHE A 188 -20.77 -0.24 -9.39
N GLU A 189 -21.15 -1.18 -8.51
CA GLU A 189 -21.75 -0.85 -7.21
C GLU A 189 -20.72 -0.33 -6.20
N HIS A 190 -19.47 -0.82 -6.30
CA HIS A 190 -18.39 -0.55 -5.36
C HIS A 190 -17.07 -0.34 -6.10
N TYR A 191 -16.16 0.46 -5.52
CA TYR A 191 -14.82 0.67 -6.09
C TYR A 191 -14.03 -0.63 -6.15
N MET A 192 -14.10 -1.47 -5.11
CA MET A 192 -13.42 -2.75 -5.10
C MET A 192 -13.85 -3.63 -6.28
N LEU A 193 -15.15 -3.68 -6.61
CA LEU A 193 -15.63 -4.48 -7.74
C LEU A 193 -15.12 -3.89 -9.07
N LYS A 194 -15.23 -2.57 -9.26
CA LYS A 194 -14.65 -1.89 -10.42
C LYS A 194 -13.17 -2.23 -10.59
N GLU A 195 -12.40 -2.10 -9.52
CA GLU A 195 -10.95 -2.30 -9.51
C GLU A 195 -10.56 -3.75 -9.79
N ILE A 196 -11.38 -4.73 -9.35
CA ILE A 196 -11.19 -6.14 -9.75
C ILE A 196 -11.37 -6.31 -11.26
N PHE A 197 -12.39 -5.67 -11.84
CA PHE A 197 -12.71 -5.76 -13.27
C PHE A 197 -11.77 -4.94 -14.16
N GLU A 198 -11.04 -3.97 -13.62
CA GLU A 198 -10.00 -3.18 -14.32
C GLU A 198 -8.66 -3.92 -14.46
N GLN A 199 -8.51 -5.09 -13.85
CA GLN A 199 -7.23 -5.81 -13.82
C GLN A 199 -6.66 -6.19 -15.19
N PRO A 200 -7.46 -6.55 -16.22
CA PRO A 200 -6.93 -6.74 -17.57
C PRO A 200 -6.18 -5.51 -18.08
N GLU A 201 -6.78 -4.33 -17.93
CA GLU A 201 -6.21 -3.05 -18.39
C GLU A 201 -5.00 -2.64 -17.55
N THR A 202 -5.03 -2.87 -16.23
CA THR A 202 -3.92 -2.49 -15.35
C THR A 202 -2.71 -3.38 -15.56
N ILE A 203 -2.90 -4.67 -15.85
CA ILE A 203 -1.82 -5.60 -16.22
C ILE A 203 -1.20 -5.17 -17.56
N GLU A 204 -2.02 -4.79 -18.54
CA GLU A 204 -1.53 -4.26 -19.82
C GLU A 204 -0.70 -2.98 -19.61
N ASN A 205 -1.19 -2.05 -18.81
CA ASN A 205 -0.47 -0.82 -18.46
C ASN A 205 0.84 -1.10 -17.72
N ALA A 206 0.87 -2.08 -16.82
CA ALA A 206 2.07 -2.49 -16.11
C ALA A 206 3.16 -3.05 -17.03
N MET A 207 2.80 -3.56 -18.23
CA MET A 207 3.74 -4.05 -19.25
C MET A 207 4.10 -3.01 -20.31
N ARG A 208 3.28 -1.96 -20.48
CA ARG A 208 3.41 -0.99 -21.56
C ARG A 208 4.80 -0.36 -21.62
N GLY A 209 5.45 -0.48 -22.78
CA GLY A 209 6.78 0.07 -23.04
C GLY A 209 7.93 -0.63 -22.31
N ARG A 210 7.68 -1.76 -21.64
CA ARG A 210 8.68 -2.49 -20.83
C ARG A 210 9.12 -3.81 -21.42
N LEU A 211 8.58 -4.22 -22.55
CA LEU A 211 8.96 -5.47 -23.22
C LEU A 211 9.95 -5.17 -24.35
N ASP A 212 11.01 -5.96 -24.43
CA ASP A 212 11.94 -5.99 -25.55
C ASP A 212 11.87 -7.37 -26.21
N GLU A 213 11.15 -7.45 -27.32
CA GLU A 213 11.01 -8.69 -28.10
C GLU A 213 12.30 -9.06 -28.84
N ASP A 214 13.09 -8.07 -29.25
CA ASP A 214 14.33 -8.26 -30.01
C ASP A 214 15.41 -8.89 -29.12
N GLU A 215 15.48 -8.48 -27.85
CA GLU A 215 16.41 -9.03 -26.85
C GLU A 215 15.77 -10.10 -25.94
N ALA A 216 14.48 -10.37 -26.13
CA ALA A 216 13.66 -11.28 -25.33
C ALA A 216 13.78 -11.02 -23.82
N THR A 217 13.64 -9.76 -23.40
CA THR A 217 13.79 -9.30 -22.01
C THR A 217 12.81 -8.18 -21.66
N ALA A 218 12.86 -7.68 -20.43
CA ALA A 218 12.16 -6.46 -20.04
C ALA A 218 13.11 -5.24 -19.97
N LYS A 219 12.53 -4.02 -20.00
CA LYS A 219 13.24 -2.73 -19.91
C LYS A 219 12.70 -1.90 -18.76
N PHE A 220 13.62 -1.32 -17.99
CA PHE A 220 13.27 -0.39 -16.91
C PHE A 220 14.16 0.85 -16.98
N GLY A 221 13.57 1.98 -17.37
CA GLY A 221 14.27 3.26 -17.37
C GLY A 221 14.50 3.83 -15.96
N GLY A 222 13.63 3.50 -15.01
CA GLY A 222 13.61 4.10 -13.67
C GLY A 222 14.50 3.43 -12.62
N LEU A 223 15.15 2.29 -12.91
CA LEU A 223 15.99 1.60 -11.92
C LEU A 223 17.25 2.40 -11.55
N ASN A 224 17.68 3.34 -12.40
CA ASN A 224 18.90 4.13 -12.23
C ASN A 224 20.18 3.29 -12.01
N LEU A 225 20.17 2.06 -12.52
CA LEU A 225 21.28 1.11 -12.40
C LEU A 225 21.63 0.54 -13.77
N THR A 226 22.93 0.43 -14.01
CA THR A 226 23.45 -0.19 -15.23
C THR A 226 23.27 -1.72 -15.18
N PRO A 227 23.18 -2.39 -16.35
CA PRO A 227 23.21 -3.86 -16.44
C PRO A 227 24.45 -4.50 -15.80
N GLN A 228 25.56 -3.77 -15.68
CA GLN A 228 26.78 -4.26 -15.02
C GLN A 228 26.63 -4.24 -13.50
N GLN A 229 26.00 -3.21 -12.92
CA GLN A 229 25.72 -3.15 -11.49
C GLN A 229 24.72 -4.24 -11.09
N LEU A 230 23.64 -4.43 -11.86
CA LEU A 230 22.62 -5.45 -11.59
C LEU A 230 23.19 -6.90 -11.62
N ARG A 231 24.19 -7.16 -12.47
CA ARG A 231 24.87 -8.46 -12.50
C ARG A 231 25.73 -8.75 -11.26
N ARG A 232 26.12 -7.72 -10.51
CA ARG A 232 26.93 -7.87 -9.28
C ARG A 232 26.09 -8.14 -8.04
N ILE A 233 24.77 -7.95 -8.13
CA ILE A 233 23.85 -8.25 -7.03
C ILE A 233 23.84 -9.76 -6.81
N ASP A 234 24.02 -10.20 -5.58
CA ASP A 234 24.01 -11.62 -5.21
C ASP A 234 22.89 -11.99 -4.24
N ARG A 235 22.15 -10.98 -3.75
CA ARG A 235 20.99 -11.15 -2.87
C ARG A 235 19.99 -10.02 -3.07
N ILE A 236 18.70 -10.35 -3.01
CA ILE A 236 17.60 -9.38 -3.01
C ILE A 236 16.81 -9.51 -1.70
N VAL A 237 16.44 -8.39 -1.11
CA VAL A 237 15.46 -8.31 -0.02
C VAL A 237 14.26 -7.53 -0.54
N LEU A 238 13.09 -8.17 -0.56
CA LEU A 238 11.82 -7.55 -0.83
C LEU A 238 11.17 -7.17 0.51
N THR A 239 10.64 -5.97 0.63
CA THR A 239 9.97 -5.53 1.87
C THR A 239 8.71 -4.75 1.58
N GLY A 240 7.70 -4.93 2.44
CA GLY A 240 6.41 -4.28 2.33
C GLY A 240 5.51 -4.70 3.49
N CYS A 241 4.24 -4.29 3.43
CA CYS A 241 3.22 -4.63 4.42
C CYS A 241 1.98 -5.22 3.75
N GLY A 242 1.28 -6.13 4.45
CA GLY A 242 0.01 -6.72 4.00
C GLY A 242 0.08 -7.32 2.59
N THR A 243 -0.87 -6.97 1.73
CA THR A 243 -0.93 -7.44 0.32
C THR A 243 0.36 -7.19 -0.47
N SER A 244 1.10 -6.09 -0.22
CA SER A 244 2.37 -5.84 -0.91
C SER A 244 3.48 -6.80 -0.49
N TRP A 245 3.44 -7.28 0.77
CA TRP A 245 4.32 -8.34 1.25
C TRP A 245 3.98 -9.69 0.61
N HIS A 246 2.69 -10.02 0.41
CA HIS A 246 2.28 -11.22 -0.35
C HIS A 246 2.77 -11.18 -1.80
N ALA A 247 2.71 -10.03 -2.47
CA ALA A 247 3.28 -9.89 -3.81
C ALA A 247 4.80 -10.14 -3.78
N GLY A 248 5.50 -9.65 -2.74
CA GLY A 248 6.90 -9.94 -2.49
C GLY A 248 7.20 -11.44 -2.42
N LEU A 249 6.38 -12.22 -1.70
CA LEU A 249 6.54 -13.69 -1.65
C LEU A 249 6.37 -14.36 -3.01
N VAL A 250 5.48 -13.86 -3.87
CA VAL A 250 5.41 -14.35 -5.26
C VAL A 250 6.70 -13.97 -6.00
N GLY A 251 7.17 -12.74 -5.82
CA GLY A 251 8.43 -12.24 -6.40
C GLY A 251 9.66 -13.04 -5.99
N GLU A 252 9.73 -13.54 -4.75
CA GLU A 252 10.80 -14.40 -4.27
C GLU A 252 10.93 -15.66 -5.14
N TYR A 253 9.85 -16.43 -5.29
CA TYR A 253 9.85 -17.61 -6.16
C TYR A 253 10.24 -17.27 -7.60
N LEU A 254 9.69 -16.18 -8.15
CA LEU A 254 9.96 -15.75 -9.53
C LEU A 254 11.44 -15.42 -9.75
N ILE A 255 12.04 -14.62 -8.86
CA ILE A 255 13.43 -14.16 -8.97
C ILE A 255 14.39 -15.33 -8.76
N GLU A 256 14.12 -16.21 -7.79
CA GLU A 256 14.93 -17.39 -7.55
C GLU A 256 14.89 -18.37 -8.72
N GLU A 257 13.70 -18.59 -9.31
CA GLU A 257 13.55 -19.49 -10.44
C GLU A 257 14.23 -18.93 -11.70
N PHE A 258 13.99 -17.66 -12.03
CA PHE A 258 14.41 -17.06 -13.30
C PHE A 258 15.85 -16.55 -13.28
N ALA A 259 16.27 -15.93 -12.18
CA ALA A 259 17.56 -15.26 -12.06
C ALA A 259 18.58 -16.00 -11.20
N ARG A 260 18.13 -17.00 -10.41
CA ARG A 260 18.98 -17.73 -9.44
C ARG A 260 19.65 -16.81 -8.42
N ILE A 261 18.93 -15.78 -7.98
CA ILE A 261 19.38 -14.84 -6.96
C ILE A 261 18.63 -15.17 -5.67
N PRO A 262 19.32 -15.54 -4.57
CA PRO A 262 18.72 -15.67 -3.25
C PRO A 262 17.87 -14.45 -2.93
N THR A 263 16.59 -14.67 -2.67
CA THR A 263 15.64 -13.60 -2.37
C THR A 263 15.01 -13.86 -1.02
N GLU A 264 14.77 -12.81 -0.25
CA GLU A 264 14.07 -12.88 1.02
C GLU A 264 12.97 -11.84 1.06
N VAL A 265 11.89 -12.14 1.79
CA VAL A 265 10.76 -11.24 1.94
C VAL A 265 10.51 -10.92 3.41
N GLU A 266 10.59 -9.64 3.75
CA GLU A 266 10.59 -9.18 5.14
C GLU A 266 9.46 -8.21 5.39
N TYR A 267 8.73 -8.41 6.49
CA TYR A 267 7.80 -7.40 6.98
C TYR A 267 8.58 -6.13 7.28
N ALA A 268 8.15 -5.00 6.70
CA ALA A 268 8.87 -3.75 6.84
C ALA A 268 8.98 -3.29 8.31
N SER A 269 7.93 -3.54 9.10
CA SER A 269 7.88 -3.26 10.54
C SER A 269 8.97 -4.02 11.31
N GLU A 270 9.30 -5.24 10.92
CA GLU A 270 10.38 -6.02 11.55
C GLU A 270 11.76 -5.60 11.02
N LEU A 271 11.86 -5.37 9.71
CA LEU A 271 13.11 -5.04 9.05
C LEU A 271 13.73 -3.74 9.58
N ARG A 272 12.90 -2.71 9.85
CA ARG A 272 13.38 -1.42 10.39
C ARG A 272 13.98 -1.52 11.78
N TYR A 273 13.57 -2.50 12.60
CA TYR A 273 13.97 -2.61 14.00
C TYR A 273 15.04 -3.66 14.27
N ARG A 274 15.26 -4.60 13.34
CA ARG A 274 16.35 -5.60 13.47
C ARG A 274 17.62 -5.15 12.74
N ASN A 275 18.74 -5.80 13.04
CA ASN A 275 20.01 -5.58 12.34
C ASN A 275 20.35 -6.78 11.44
N PRO A 276 19.74 -6.88 10.24
CA PRO A 276 19.96 -8.03 9.36
C PRO A 276 21.40 -8.01 8.80
N PRO A 277 22.06 -9.17 8.66
CA PRO A 277 23.40 -9.27 8.11
C PRO A 277 23.36 -9.17 6.58
N LEU A 278 23.17 -7.95 6.05
CA LEU A 278 23.14 -7.67 4.62
C LEU A 278 24.54 -7.32 4.09
N SER A 279 24.88 -7.83 2.91
CA SER A 279 26.13 -7.49 2.21
C SER A 279 25.96 -6.18 1.41
N THR A 280 27.08 -5.59 0.98
CA THR A 280 27.07 -4.42 0.08
C THR A 280 26.56 -4.75 -1.33
N SER A 281 26.50 -6.03 -1.69
CA SER A 281 25.91 -6.55 -2.92
C SER A 281 24.42 -6.94 -2.77
N THR A 282 23.83 -6.70 -1.60
CA THR A 282 22.40 -6.91 -1.37
C THR A 282 21.61 -5.70 -1.86
N MET A 283 20.55 -5.94 -2.62
CA MET A 283 19.61 -4.94 -3.09
C MET A 283 18.29 -5.02 -2.34
N VAL A 284 17.74 -3.87 -1.94
CA VAL A 284 16.47 -3.81 -1.21
C VAL A 284 15.39 -3.19 -2.11
N PHE A 285 14.25 -3.87 -2.25
CA PHE A 285 13.06 -3.32 -2.91
C PHE A 285 11.95 -3.08 -1.90
N ALA A 286 11.53 -1.82 -1.78
CA ALA A 286 10.31 -1.44 -1.08
C ALA A 286 9.10 -1.59 -2.02
N ILE A 287 8.16 -2.46 -1.68
CA ILE A 287 6.93 -2.72 -2.44
C ILE A 287 5.77 -2.08 -1.70
N THR A 288 5.06 -1.18 -2.38
CA THR A 288 3.98 -0.40 -1.77
C THR A 288 2.99 0.09 -2.81
N GLN A 289 1.69 0.09 -2.52
CA GLN A 289 0.72 0.71 -3.40
C GLN A 289 0.79 2.24 -3.29
N SER A 290 0.67 2.76 -2.06
CA SER A 290 0.54 4.20 -1.82
C SER A 290 1.86 4.96 -1.89
N GLY A 291 2.98 4.30 -1.60
CA GLY A 291 4.26 4.99 -1.49
C GLY A 291 4.42 5.82 -0.22
N GLU A 292 3.47 5.71 0.72
CA GLU A 292 3.39 6.47 1.98
C GLU A 292 3.26 5.54 3.21
N THR A 293 3.38 4.22 3.05
CA THR A 293 3.30 3.28 4.16
C THR A 293 4.47 3.49 5.13
N ALA A 294 4.19 3.92 6.36
CA ALA A 294 5.21 4.42 7.30
C ALA A 294 6.32 3.40 7.57
N ASP A 295 5.97 2.15 7.88
CA ASP A 295 6.95 1.09 8.12
C ASP A 295 7.81 0.77 6.90
N THR A 296 7.21 0.75 5.70
CA THR A 296 7.94 0.49 4.46
C THR A 296 8.93 1.62 4.16
N LEU A 297 8.51 2.87 4.35
CA LEU A 297 9.38 4.04 4.21
C LEU A 297 10.52 4.01 5.23
N ALA A 298 10.22 3.71 6.50
CA ALA A 298 11.21 3.64 7.56
C ALA A 298 12.24 2.52 7.32
N ALA A 299 11.80 1.33 6.91
CA ALA A 299 12.69 0.22 6.57
C ALA A 299 13.61 0.57 5.38
N MET A 300 13.06 1.20 4.34
CA MET A 300 13.84 1.67 3.20
C MET A 300 14.90 2.69 3.62
N ARG A 301 14.51 3.72 4.38
CA ARG A 301 15.43 4.75 4.92
C ARG A 301 16.54 4.12 5.75
N GLU A 302 16.23 3.14 6.60
CA GLU A 302 17.22 2.48 7.45
C GLU A 302 18.22 1.64 6.62
N CYS A 303 17.74 0.87 5.63
CA CYS A 303 18.60 0.14 4.71
C CYS A 303 19.51 1.08 3.90
N LYS A 304 18.96 2.21 3.41
CA LYS A 304 19.72 3.24 2.70
C LYS A 304 20.79 3.88 3.59
N ARG A 305 20.45 4.20 4.84
CA ARG A 305 21.39 4.75 5.84
C ARG A 305 22.56 3.80 6.13
N LYS A 306 22.33 2.49 6.07
CA LYS A 306 23.35 1.44 6.19
C LYS A 306 24.17 1.22 4.91
N GLY A 307 23.87 1.94 3.84
CA GLY A 307 24.63 1.93 2.58
C GLY A 307 24.17 0.87 1.58
N HIS A 308 22.97 0.30 1.74
CA HIS A 308 22.42 -0.62 0.75
C HIS A 308 21.66 0.14 -0.34
N PRO A 309 21.77 -0.25 -1.62
CA PRO A 309 20.94 0.30 -2.68
C PRO A 309 19.47 -0.03 -2.44
N THR A 310 18.63 0.99 -2.51
CA THR A 310 17.19 0.91 -2.23
C THR A 310 16.39 1.31 -3.46
N LEU A 311 15.52 0.42 -3.91
CA LEU A 311 14.63 0.64 -5.04
C LEU A 311 13.18 0.54 -4.61
N ALA A 312 12.27 1.18 -5.35
CA ALA A 312 10.84 1.14 -5.06
C ALA A 312 10.04 0.46 -6.17
N ILE A 313 9.05 -0.33 -5.80
CA ILE A 313 7.95 -0.75 -6.69
C ILE A 313 6.68 -0.09 -6.14
N CYS A 314 6.21 0.96 -6.81
CA CYS A 314 5.15 1.82 -6.28
C CYS A 314 4.09 2.21 -7.33
N ASN A 315 2.85 2.49 -6.91
CA ASN A 315 1.81 2.90 -7.86
C ASN A 315 1.72 4.43 -8.02
N VAL A 316 1.87 5.16 -6.91
CA VAL A 316 1.65 6.61 -6.86
C VAL A 316 2.92 7.36 -7.27
N VAL A 317 2.82 8.10 -8.37
CA VAL A 317 3.88 9.01 -8.83
C VAL A 317 4.04 10.16 -7.83
N GLY A 318 5.28 10.54 -7.54
CA GLY A 318 5.59 11.64 -6.61
C GLY A 318 5.48 11.30 -5.12
N SER A 319 5.15 10.05 -4.77
CA SER A 319 5.10 9.62 -3.37
C SER A 319 6.45 9.76 -2.67
N THR A 320 6.45 9.80 -1.33
CA THR A 320 7.66 9.92 -0.51
C THR A 320 8.64 8.79 -0.80
N ILE A 321 8.19 7.53 -0.85
CA ILE A 321 9.05 6.39 -1.23
C ILE A 321 9.61 6.54 -2.66
N ALA A 322 8.80 6.99 -3.62
CA ALA A 322 9.24 7.16 -5.01
C ALA A 322 10.33 8.24 -5.15
N ARG A 323 10.26 9.32 -4.36
CA ARG A 323 11.24 10.40 -4.35
C ARG A 323 12.54 10.03 -3.62
N GLU A 324 12.45 9.22 -2.56
CA GLU A 324 13.60 8.91 -1.71
C GLU A 324 14.38 7.66 -2.11
N ALA A 325 13.78 6.73 -2.84
CA ALA A 325 14.47 5.56 -3.38
C ALA A 325 15.57 5.98 -4.39
N ASP A 326 16.61 5.15 -4.55
CA ASP A 326 17.68 5.40 -5.53
C ASP A 326 17.19 5.21 -6.98
N GLY A 327 16.07 4.51 -7.14
CA GLY A 327 15.36 4.26 -8.39
C GLY A 327 14.11 3.42 -8.13
N GLY A 328 13.36 3.08 -9.17
CA GLY A 328 12.17 2.27 -9.00
C GLY A 328 11.41 1.94 -10.27
N ILE A 329 10.25 1.31 -10.06
CA ILE A 329 9.32 0.88 -11.10
C ILE A 329 7.92 1.31 -10.67
N PHE A 330 7.24 2.08 -11.53
CA PHE A 330 5.84 2.43 -11.30
C PHE A 330 4.90 1.31 -11.76
N LEU A 331 3.80 1.07 -11.06
CA LEU A 331 2.84 0.03 -11.47
C LEU A 331 1.95 0.49 -12.64
N HIS A 332 1.60 1.77 -12.69
CA HIS A 332 0.60 2.33 -13.62
C HIS A 332 -0.76 1.62 -13.55
N ALA A 333 -1.19 1.20 -12.34
CA ALA A 333 -2.51 0.62 -12.11
C ALA A 333 -3.63 1.69 -12.01
N GLY A 334 -3.28 2.97 -12.13
CA GLY A 334 -4.17 4.09 -11.86
C GLY A 334 -4.53 4.19 -10.37
N PRO A 335 -5.37 5.18 -9.98
CA PRO A 335 -5.82 5.32 -8.60
C PRO A 335 -6.58 4.08 -8.11
N GLU A 336 -6.30 3.63 -6.89
CA GLU A 336 -7.01 2.55 -6.23
C GLU A 336 -7.64 3.11 -4.96
N VAL A 337 -8.97 3.18 -4.94
CA VAL A 337 -9.82 3.81 -3.94
C VAL A 337 -10.29 2.82 -2.88
N GLY A 338 -10.66 1.60 -3.29
CA GLY A 338 -11.10 0.56 -2.37
C GLY A 338 -10.00 0.23 -1.35
N VAL A 339 -10.31 0.15 -0.06
CA VAL A 339 -9.29 -0.08 0.99
C VAL A 339 -8.50 -1.37 0.75
N ALA A 340 -9.21 -2.46 0.43
CA ALA A 340 -8.58 -3.73 0.08
C ALA A 340 -7.90 -3.63 -1.30
N SER A 341 -6.57 -3.82 -1.32
CA SER A 341 -5.79 -3.85 -2.57
C SER A 341 -6.26 -4.99 -3.49
N THR A 342 -6.41 -4.70 -4.79
CA THR A 342 -6.82 -5.65 -5.83
C THR A 342 -5.90 -5.53 -7.05
N LYS A 343 -6.15 -4.56 -7.93
CA LYS A 343 -5.33 -4.29 -9.13
C LYS A 343 -3.90 -3.91 -8.82
N ALA A 344 -3.63 -3.32 -7.65
CA ALA A 344 -2.27 -3.07 -7.22
C ALA A 344 -1.50 -4.39 -6.97
N PHE A 345 -2.13 -5.42 -6.39
CA PHE A 345 -1.48 -6.72 -6.19
C PHE A 345 -1.09 -7.38 -7.52
N THR A 346 -2.03 -7.50 -8.46
CA THR A 346 -1.74 -8.14 -9.75
C THR A 346 -0.77 -7.33 -10.59
N SER A 347 -0.79 -5.99 -10.49
CA SER A 347 0.23 -5.14 -11.12
C SER A 347 1.60 -5.31 -10.47
N GLN A 348 1.70 -5.45 -9.14
CA GLN A 348 2.95 -5.78 -8.44
C GLN A 348 3.51 -7.12 -8.90
N VAL A 349 2.70 -8.17 -8.95
CA VAL A 349 3.11 -9.49 -9.43
C VAL A 349 3.56 -9.44 -10.89
N THR A 350 2.86 -8.68 -11.74
CA THR A 350 3.25 -8.47 -13.15
C THR A 350 4.62 -7.80 -13.24
N VAL A 351 4.85 -6.72 -12.49
CA VAL A 351 6.13 -6.00 -12.46
C VAL A 351 7.25 -6.88 -11.89
N LEU A 352 6.99 -7.67 -10.84
CA LEU A 352 7.96 -8.62 -10.29
C LEU A 352 8.30 -9.73 -11.29
N THR A 353 7.35 -10.17 -12.10
CA THR A 353 7.59 -11.14 -13.19
C THR A 353 8.48 -10.52 -14.27
N LEU A 354 8.24 -9.27 -14.66
CA LEU A 354 9.11 -8.53 -15.60
C LEU A 354 10.51 -8.32 -15.01
N LEU A 355 10.62 -8.02 -13.72
CA LEU A 355 11.90 -7.85 -13.03
C LEU A 355 12.68 -9.18 -13.01
N ALA A 356 12.00 -10.29 -12.68
CA ALA A 356 12.59 -11.62 -12.71
C ALA A 356 13.06 -12.01 -14.12
N LEU A 357 12.26 -11.71 -15.15
CA LEU A 357 12.63 -11.89 -16.56
C LEU A 357 13.90 -11.09 -16.91
N TYR A 358 13.93 -9.81 -16.55
CA TYR A 358 15.08 -8.94 -16.81
C TYR A 358 16.35 -9.45 -16.15
N LEU A 359 16.29 -9.75 -14.84
CA LEU A 359 17.41 -10.30 -14.09
C LEU A 359 17.86 -11.67 -14.61
N GLY A 360 16.91 -12.51 -15.03
CA GLY A 360 17.18 -13.82 -15.64
C GLY A 360 17.93 -13.72 -16.96
N ARG A 361 17.51 -12.80 -17.84
CA ARG A 361 18.14 -12.56 -19.15
C ARG A 361 19.51 -11.89 -19.05
N LEU A 362 19.75 -11.12 -18.00
CA LEU A 362 21.10 -10.64 -17.65
C LEU A 362 22.05 -11.75 -17.19
N ARG A 363 21.55 -12.97 -16.96
CA ARG A 363 22.29 -14.11 -16.41
C ARG A 363 22.18 -15.33 -17.32
N ASN A 364 21.40 -16.32 -16.90
CA ASN A 364 21.42 -17.69 -17.44
C ASN A 364 20.19 -18.02 -18.30
N MET A 365 19.18 -17.15 -18.31
CA MET A 365 17.97 -17.42 -19.08
C MET A 365 18.27 -17.28 -20.57
N SER A 366 17.89 -18.28 -21.36
CA SER A 366 18.08 -18.27 -22.81
C SER A 366 17.08 -17.36 -23.52
N TYR A 367 17.43 -16.94 -24.73
CA TYR A 367 16.56 -16.11 -25.58
C TYR A 367 15.17 -16.75 -25.82
N PRO A 368 15.07 -18.04 -26.21
CA PRO A 368 13.75 -18.67 -26.41
C PRO A 368 12.91 -18.78 -25.13
N ALA A 369 13.54 -18.91 -23.97
CA ALA A 369 12.83 -18.89 -22.69
C ALA A 369 12.26 -17.50 -22.39
N GLY A 370 13.06 -16.45 -22.62
CA GLY A 370 12.60 -15.07 -22.51
C GLY A 370 11.42 -14.77 -23.44
N GLN A 371 11.50 -15.16 -24.71
CA GLN A 371 10.41 -14.95 -25.68
C GLN A 371 9.11 -15.65 -25.25
N ARG A 372 9.19 -16.88 -24.72
CA ARG A 372 8.01 -17.56 -24.18
C ARG A 372 7.37 -16.79 -23.04
N ILE A 373 8.16 -16.31 -22.08
CA ILE A 373 7.64 -15.54 -20.95
C ILE A 373 6.97 -14.25 -21.43
N ILE A 374 7.59 -13.54 -22.39
CA ILE A 374 6.99 -12.35 -23.02
C ILE A 374 5.64 -12.69 -23.65
N SER A 375 5.59 -13.74 -24.48
CA SER A 375 4.36 -14.17 -25.15
C SER A 375 3.26 -14.54 -24.14
N HIS A 376 3.60 -15.24 -23.07
CA HIS A 376 2.64 -15.58 -22.02
C HIS A 376 2.14 -14.34 -21.28
N LEU A 377 3.03 -13.40 -20.94
CA LEU A 377 2.66 -12.13 -20.30
C LEU A 377 1.73 -11.29 -21.19
N GLN A 378 2.04 -11.18 -22.49
CA GLN A 378 1.21 -10.45 -23.45
C GLN A 378 -0.21 -11.03 -23.58
N ALA A 379 -0.37 -12.34 -23.37
CA ALA A 379 -1.69 -12.99 -23.38
C ALA A 379 -2.49 -12.78 -22.08
N MET A 380 -1.87 -12.33 -20.98
CA MET A 380 -2.53 -12.28 -19.68
C MET A 380 -3.76 -11.39 -19.60
N PRO A 381 -3.82 -10.18 -20.20
CA PRO A 381 -5.03 -9.38 -20.18
C PRO A 381 -6.27 -10.15 -20.65
N ASP A 382 -6.16 -10.93 -21.74
CA ASP A 382 -7.26 -11.74 -22.26
C ASP A 382 -7.59 -12.93 -21.36
N VAL A 383 -6.58 -13.57 -20.76
CA VAL A 383 -6.78 -14.64 -19.79
C VAL A 383 -7.51 -14.14 -18.54
N ILE A 384 -7.18 -12.94 -18.05
CA ILE A 384 -7.87 -12.33 -16.91
C ILE A 384 -9.31 -11.95 -17.29
N ARG A 385 -9.56 -11.43 -18.51
CA ARG A 385 -10.93 -11.22 -19.02
C ARG A 385 -11.74 -12.51 -19.06
N GLN A 386 -11.14 -13.63 -19.48
CA GLN A 386 -11.80 -14.93 -19.42
C GLN A 386 -12.07 -15.35 -17.97
N THR A 387 -11.10 -15.17 -17.08
CA THR A 387 -11.21 -15.55 -15.66
C THR A 387 -12.33 -14.80 -14.96
N LEU A 388 -12.50 -13.49 -15.22
CA LEU A 388 -13.57 -12.66 -14.64
C LEU A 388 -14.99 -13.21 -14.92
N ARG A 389 -15.17 -14.06 -15.93
CA ARG A 389 -16.46 -14.71 -16.23
C ARG A 389 -16.92 -15.68 -15.14
N CYS A 390 -16.04 -16.09 -14.22
CA CYS A 390 -16.44 -16.89 -13.05
C CYS A 390 -17.30 -16.12 -12.04
N TYR A 391 -17.49 -14.80 -12.20
CA TYR A 391 -18.19 -13.95 -11.24
C TYR A 391 -19.61 -14.43 -10.92
N ASP A 392 -20.39 -14.84 -11.92
CA ASP A 392 -21.77 -15.29 -11.68
C ASP A 392 -21.81 -16.60 -10.90
N GLN A 393 -20.92 -17.55 -11.19
CA GLN A 393 -20.80 -18.79 -10.41
C GLN A 393 -20.37 -18.50 -8.95
N ILE A 394 -19.48 -17.53 -8.76
CA ILE A 394 -19.03 -17.12 -7.43
C ILE A 394 -20.17 -16.56 -6.59
N LYS A 395 -21.20 -15.94 -7.19
CA LYS A 395 -22.40 -15.51 -6.45
C LYS A 395 -23.11 -16.67 -5.78
N ASP A 396 -23.28 -17.77 -6.50
CA ASP A 396 -23.94 -18.95 -5.96
C ASP A 396 -23.11 -19.62 -4.86
N ILE A 397 -21.79 -19.69 -5.05
CA ILE A 397 -20.86 -20.24 -4.05
C ILE A 397 -20.88 -19.36 -2.81
N ALA A 398 -20.70 -18.05 -2.95
CA ALA A 398 -20.70 -17.12 -1.82
C ALA A 398 -21.99 -17.19 -0.98
N GLN A 399 -23.14 -17.39 -1.63
CA GLN A 399 -24.43 -17.55 -0.95
C GLN A 399 -24.48 -18.79 -0.04
N ARG A 400 -23.77 -19.87 -0.39
CA ARG A 400 -23.67 -21.07 0.45
C ARG A 400 -22.78 -20.87 1.68
N TYR A 401 -21.78 -20.01 1.57
CA TYR A 401 -20.72 -19.90 2.57
C TYR A 401 -20.71 -18.58 3.37
N CYS A 402 -21.61 -17.63 3.11
CA CYS A 402 -21.61 -16.31 3.79
C CYS A 402 -21.88 -16.37 5.31
N ASP A 403 -22.53 -17.44 5.78
CA ASP A 403 -22.88 -17.65 7.20
C ASP A 403 -21.83 -18.44 7.99
N TYR A 404 -20.64 -18.64 7.40
CA TYR A 404 -19.51 -19.29 8.05
C TYR A 404 -18.57 -18.23 8.65
N ASP A 405 -17.99 -18.55 9.81
CA ASP A 405 -17.15 -17.62 10.56
C ASP A 405 -15.64 -17.91 10.46
N ASN A 406 -15.26 -19.10 9.97
CA ASN A 406 -13.87 -19.51 9.81
C ASN A 406 -13.62 -20.07 8.42
N PHE A 407 -12.51 -19.70 7.80
CA PHE A 407 -12.07 -20.22 6.51
C PHE A 407 -10.58 -20.56 6.53
N LEU A 408 -10.22 -21.63 5.82
CA LEU A 408 -8.82 -21.95 5.52
C LEU A 408 -8.56 -21.75 4.04
N TYR A 409 -7.42 -21.15 3.69
CA TYR A 409 -6.97 -21.01 2.30
C TYR A 409 -5.68 -21.80 2.13
N LEU A 410 -5.62 -22.66 1.12
CA LEU A 410 -4.55 -23.65 0.98
C LEU A 410 -3.95 -23.61 -0.42
N GLY A 411 -2.64 -23.36 -0.47
CA GLY A 411 -1.88 -23.32 -1.71
C GLY A 411 -0.47 -23.89 -1.52
N ARG A 412 0.26 -24.10 -2.62
CA ARG A 412 1.67 -24.52 -2.57
C ARG A 412 2.49 -23.71 -3.57
N LEU A 413 3.77 -23.52 -3.25
CA LEU A 413 4.73 -22.77 -4.08
C LEU A 413 4.16 -21.39 -4.43
N TYR A 414 4.15 -20.99 -5.70
CA TYR A 414 3.55 -19.74 -6.20
C TYR A 414 2.15 -19.45 -5.66
N ASN A 415 1.35 -20.49 -5.38
CA ASN A 415 -0.02 -20.33 -4.90
C ASN A 415 -0.14 -20.27 -3.37
N PHE A 416 0.93 -20.52 -2.59
CA PHE A 416 0.88 -20.29 -1.14
C PHE A 416 0.71 -18.79 -0.81
N PRO A 417 1.49 -17.86 -1.39
CA PRO A 417 1.23 -16.42 -1.22
C PRO A 417 -0.18 -16.00 -1.66
N VAL A 418 -0.73 -16.64 -2.69
CA VAL A 418 -2.10 -16.38 -3.18
C VAL A 418 -3.14 -16.85 -2.16
N ALA A 419 -2.87 -17.95 -1.44
CA ALA A 419 -3.72 -18.41 -0.34
C ALA A 419 -3.71 -17.40 0.83
N LEU A 420 -2.55 -16.86 1.18
CA LEU A 420 -2.44 -15.79 2.17
C LEU A 420 -3.21 -14.54 1.73
N GLU A 421 -3.09 -14.15 0.46
CA GLU A 421 -3.79 -13.00 -0.09
C GLU A 421 -5.31 -13.19 -0.10
N GLY A 422 -5.81 -14.35 -0.53
CA GLY A 422 -7.24 -14.68 -0.49
C GLY A 422 -7.81 -14.65 0.93
N ALA A 423 -7.08 -15.21 1.90
CA ALA A 423 -7.47 -15.16 3.30
C ALA A 423 -7.46 -13.72 3.85
N LEU A 424 -6.45 -12.91 3.48
CA LEU A 424 -6.39 -11.50 3.89
C LEU A 424 -7.57 -10.71 3.32
N LYS A 425 -7.90 -10.87 2.03
CA LYS A 425 -9.08 -10.21 1.43
C LYS A 425 -10.34 -10.58 2.18
N LEU A 426 -10.62 -11.86 2.37
CA LEU A 426 -11.83 -12.28 3.07
C LEU A 426 -11.90 -11.68 4.48
N LYS A 427 -10.80 -11.70 5.22
CA LYS A 427 -10.71 -11.13 6.57
C LYS A 427 -10.96 -9.62 6.61
N GLU A 428 -10.35 -8.87 5.69
CA GLU A 428 -10.42 -7.40 5.65
C GLU A 428 -11.85 -6.89 5.45
N ILE A 429 -12.59 -7.48 4.51
CA ILE A 429 -13.88 -6.91 4.07
C ILE A 429 -15.11 -7.64 4.60
N SER A 430 -15.00 -8.93 4.97
CA SER A 430 -16.13 -9.71 5.50
C SER A 430 -16.07 -9.95 7.01
N TYR A 431 -14.92 -9.69 7.64
CA TYR A 431 -14.62 -9.98 9.04
C TYR A 431 -14.71 -11.46 9.44
N ILE A 432 -14.73 -12.37 8.46
CA ILE A 432 -14.55 -13.80 8.69
C ILE A 432 -13.11 -14.07 9.14
N HIS A 433 -12.94 -14.98 10.08
CA HIS A 433 -11.62 -15.44 10.46
C HIS A 433 -11.05 -16.35 9.38
N ALA A 434 -10.26 -15.77 8.47
CA ALA A 434 -9.62 -16.50 7.38
C ALA A 434 -8.11 -16.60 7.58
N GLU A 435 -7.56 -17.79 7.34
CA GLU A 435 -6.13 -18.07 7.48
C GLU A 435 -5.58 -18.81 6.27
N GLY A 436 -4.43 -18.36 5.75
CA GLY A 436 -3.74 -18.99 4.63
C GLY A 436 -2.60 -19.87 5.10
N TYR A 437 -2.50 -21.09 4.57
CA TYR A 437 -1.44 -22.05 4.91
C TYR A 437 -0.82 -22.70 3.67
N PRO A 438 0.47 -23.10 3.74
CA PRO A 438 0.99 -24.06 2.79
C PRO A 438 0.22 -25.37 2.97
N ALA A 439 -0.39 -25.90 1.89
CA ALA A 439 -1.32 -27.03 2.00
C ALA A 439 -0.73 -28.27 2.70
N ALA A 440 0.59 -28.48 2.57
CA ALA A 440 1.28 -29.62 3.19
C ALA A 440 1.50 -29.48 4.70
N GLU A 441 1.43 -28.26 5.25
CA GLU A 441 1.61 -27.99 6.67
C GLU A 441 0.36 -28.27 7.50
N MET A 442 -0.79 -28.51 6.86
CA MET A 442 -2.06 -28.80 7.54
C MET A 442 -1.90 -29.91 8.59
N LYS A 443 -1.23 -31.01 8.25
CA LYS A 443 -1.04 -32.16 9.15
C LYS A 443 -0.16 -31.87 10.37
N HIS A 444 0.55 -30.74 10.40
CA HIS A 444 1.46 -30.37 11.47
C HIS A 444 0.80 -29.53 12.57
N GLY A 445 -0.54 -29.51 12.63
CA GLY A 445 -1.31 -28.86 13.69
C GLY A 445 -2.64 -28.28 13.19
N PRO A 446 -2.64 -27.42 12.16
CA PRO A 446 -3.84 -26.68 11.71
C PRO A 446 -5.02 -27.57 11.31
N ILE A 447 -4.78 -28.81 10.87
CA ILE A 447 -5.84 -29.77 10.51
C ILE A 447 -6.78 -30.11 11.67
N ALA A 448 -6.40 -29.83 12.92
CA ALA A 448 -7.27 -29.98 14.08
C ALA A 448 -8.48 -29.04 14.07
N LEU A 449 -8.43 -27.95 13.30
CA LEU A 449 -9.52 -26.98 13.13
C LEU A 449 -10.55 -27.41 12.09
N VAL A 450 -10.28 -28.48 11.32
CA VAL A 450 -11.13 -28.89 10.20
C VAL A 450 -12.35 -29.62 10.69
N ASP A 451 -13.53 -29.06 10.40
CA ASP A 451 -14.85 -29.64 10.64
C ASP A 451 -15.85 -29.19 9.57
N GLU A 452 -17.11 -29.63 9.70
CA GLU A 452 -18.22 -29.30 8.80
C GLU A 452 -18.55 -27.79 8.74
N ARG A 453 -18.00 -26.98 9.67
CA ARG A 453 -18.18 -25.53 9.80
C ARG A 453 -16.92 -24.73 9.43
N THR A 454 -15.92 -25.37 8.82
CA THR A 454 -14.66 -24.73 8.45
C THR A 454 -14.33 -24.99 6.97
N PRO A 455 -14.89 -24.20 6.04
CA PRO A 455 -14.62 -24.30 4.62
C PRO A 455 -13.14 -24.09 4.30
N SER A 456 -12.63 -24.90 3.39
CA SER A 456 -11.25 -24.84 2.91
C SER A 456 -11.23 -24.49 1.43
N VAL A 457 -10.66 -23.34 1.09
CA VAL A 457 -10.43 -22.89 -0.27
C VAL A 457 -9.10 -23.42 -0.76
N PHE A 458 -9.11 -24.38 -1.69
CA PHE A 458 -7.93 -24.98 -2.29
C PHE A 458 -7.57 -24.32 -3.61
N ILE A 459 -6.35 -23.79 -3.72
CA ILE A 459 -5.81 -23.27 -4.96
C ILE A 459 -5.06 -24.41 -5.65
N ALA A 460 -5.76 -25.12 -6.54
CA ALA A 460 -5.31 -26.36 -7.16
C ALA A 460 -5.35 -26.34 -8.70
N PRO A 461 -4.86 -25.29 -9.39
CA PRO A 461 -4.67 -25.36 -10.84
C PRO A 461 -3.68 -26.47 -11.21
N ARG A 462 -3.74 -26.94 -12.46
CA ARG A 462 -2.83 -27.99 -12.96
C ARG A 462 -1.38 -27.48 -12.95
N GLY A 463 -0.48 -28.38 -12.61
CA GLY A 463 0.94 -28.08 -12.45
C GLY A 463 1.72 -29.30 -11.96
N HIS A 464 3.03 -29.17 -11.78
CA HIS A 464 3.88 -30.28 -11.32
C HIS A 464 3.55 -30.71 -9.89
N ILE A 465 3.08 -29.78 -9.05
CA ILE A 465 2.77 -30.05 -7.64
C ILE A 465 1.32 -30.49 -7.41
N TYR A 466 0.48 -30.47 -8.46
CA TYR A 466 -0.96 -30.78 -8.38
C TYR A 466 -1.27 -32.12 -7.67
N PRO A 467 -0.60 -33.26 -7.97
CA PRO A 467 -0.89 -34.52 -7.27
C PRO A 467 -0.71 -34.44 -5.75
N LYS A 468 0.20 -33.58 -5.27
CA LYS A 468 0.41 -33.37 -3.84
C LYS A 468 -0.68 -32.49 -3.22
N VAL A 469 -1.14 -31.46 -3.94
CA VAL A 469 -2.26 -30.62 -3.50
C VAL A 469 -3.54 -31.47 -3.38
N MET A 470 -3.80 -32.35 -4.35
CA MET A 470 -4.93 -33.29 -4.30
C MET A 470 -4.87 -34.23 -3.09
N SER A 471 -3.68 -34.72 -2.74
CA SER A 471 -3.51 -35.52 -1.52
C SER A 471 -3.89 -34.74 -0.26
N ASN A 472 -3.54 -33.45 -0.18
CA ASN A 472 -3.92 -32.62 0.97
C ASN A 472 -5.43 -32.30 0.99
N LEU A 473 -6.06 -32.17 -0.18
CA LEU A 473 -7.51 -32.00 -0.29
C LEU A 473 -8.26 -33.23 0.23
N GLU A 474 -7.83 -34.43 -0.15
CA GLU A 474 -8.41 -35.69 0.34
C GLU A 474 -8.29 -35.79 1.88
N GLU A 475 -7.21 -35.29 2.49
CA GLU A 475 -7.05 -35.21 3.95
C GLU A 475 -8.11 -34.31 4.62
N ILE A 476 -8.49 -33.20 3.99
CA ILE A 476 -9.56 -32.31 4.49
C ILE A 476 -10.93 -32.97 4.35
N LYS A 477 -11.21 -33.58 3.19
CA LYS A 477 -12.49 -34.30 2.95
C LYS A 477 -12.67 -35.48 3.90
N ALA A 478 -11.59 -36.19 4.24
CA ALA A 478 -11.63 -37.27 5.23
C ALA A 478 -12.10 -36.80 6.63
N ARG A 479 -12.03 -35.50 6.91
CA ARG A 479 -12.47 -34.85 8.16
C ARG A 479 -13.76 -34.04 7.98
N ARG A 480 -14.45 -34.21 6.85
CA ARG A 480 -15.73 -33.57 6.52
C ARG A 480 -15.68 -32.05 6.41
N GLY A 481 -14.50 -31.47 6.21
CA GLY A 481 -14.37 -30.06 5.87
C GLY A 481 -15.00 -29.77 4.50
N PRO A 482 -15.85 -28.74 4.36
CA PRO A 482 -16.30 -28.27 3.05
C PRO A 482 -15.11 -27.79 2.23
N VAL A 483 -15.07 -28.12 0.95
CA VAL A 483 -13.96 -27.77 0.05
C VAL A 483 -14.49 -26.96 -1.13
N ILE A 484 -13.92 -25.76 -1.29
CA ILE A 484 -14.07 -24.92 -2.49
C ILE A 484 -12.74 -25.03 -3.25
N ALA A 485 -12.72 -25.59 -4.45
CA ALA A 485 -11.50 -25.77 -5.23
C ALA A 485 -11.41 -24.81 -6.41
N LEU A 486 -10.29 -24.11 -6.55
CA LEU A 486 -9.93 -23.41 -7.79
C LEU A 486 -9.20 -24.42 -8.68
N ALA A 487 -9.76 -24.70 -9.85
CA ALA A 487 -9.30 -25.74 -10.76
C ALA A 487 -9.12 -25.22 -12.18
N CYS A 488 -8.27 -25.87 -12.98
CA CYS A 488 -8.27 -25.62 -14.43
C CYS A 488 -9.52 -26.21 -15.08
N GLU A 489 -10.05 -25.54 -16.11
CA GLU A 489 -11.18 -26.05 -16.90
C GLU A 489 -10.99 -27.54 -17.32
N GLY A 490 -12.02 -28.37 -17.09
CA GLY A 490 -12.02 -29.79 -17.46
C GLY A 490 -11.30 -30.71 -16.47
N ASP A 491 -11.12 -30.31 -15.21
CA ASP A 491 -10.59 -31.16 -14.15
C ASP A 491 -11.68 -32.02 -13.47
N ALA A 492 -12.01 -33.14 -14.12
CA ALA A 492 -12.99 -34.09 -13.63
C ALA A 492 -12.64 -34.75 -12.28
N LYS A 493 -11.37 -34.71 -11.82
CA LYS A 493 -11.01 -35.26 -10.52
C LYS A 493 -11.47 -34.33 -9.39
N LEU A 494 -11.32 -33.02 -9.58
CA LEU A 494 -11.77 -32.03 -8.59
C LEU A 494 -13.29 -31.95 -8.52
N ASP A 495 -14.01 -32.10 -9.63
CA ASP A 495 -15.48 -32.19 -9.65
C ASP A 495 -16.03 -33.30 -8.74
N GLN A 496 -15.30 -34.40 -8.56
CA GLN A 496 -15.73 -35.53 -7.74
C GLN A 496 -15.40 -35.37 -6.26
N LEU A 497 -14.41 -34.53 -5.92
CA LEU A 497 -13.83 -34.46 -4.58
C LEU A 497 -14.21 -33.17 -3.83
N ALA A 498 -14.28 -32.04 -4.53
CA ALA A 498 -14.65 -30.76 -3.94
C ALA A 498 -16.18 -30.64 -3.86
N ASP A 499 -16.66 -29.84 -2.90
CA ASP A 499 -18.09 -29.53 -2.79
C ASP A 499 -18.48 -28.45 -3.81
N ASP A 500 -17.55 -27.54 -4.09
CA ASP A 500 -17.68 -26.49 -5.09
C ASP A 500 -16.38 -26.28 -5.87
N VAL A 501 -16.47 -26.09 -7.19
CA VAL A 501 -15.31 -25.89 -8.07
C VAL A 501 -15.43 -24.59 -8.84
N ILE A 502 -14.44 -23.70 -8.72
CA ILE A 502 -14.31 -22.48 -9.52
C ILE A 502 -13.28 -22.75 -10.61
N TYR A 503 -13.71 -22.69 -11.86
CA TYR A 503 -12.84 -22.93 -13.00
C TYR A 503 -12.08 -21.68 -13.43
N VAL A 504 -10.79 -21.85 -13.70
CA VAL A 504 -9.91 -20.83 -14.26
C VAL A 504 -9.17 -21.36 -15.50
N PRO A 505 -8.75 -20.48 -16.42
CA PRO A 505 -7.95 -20.89 -17.58
C PRO A 505 -6.60 -21.50 -17.15
N PHE A 506 -6.08 -22.40 -17.98
CA PHE A 506 -4.74 -22.94 -17.78
C PHE A 506 -3.68 -21.89 -18.15
N VAL A 507 -2.73 -21.67 -17.25
CA VAL A 507 -1.51 -20.88 -17.48
C VAL A 507 -0.32 -21.57 -16.83
N GLU A 508 0.88 -21.20 -17.26
CA GLU A 508 2.12 -21.64 -16.63
C GLU A 508 2.15 -21.28 -15.14
N GLU A 509 2.80 -22.12 -14.33
CA GLU A 509 2.74 -22.05 -12.86
C GLU A 509 3.17 -20.70 -12.29
N TYR A 510 4.17 -20.05 -12.90
CA TYR A 510 4.65 -18.74 -12.48
C TYR A 510 3.65 -17.59 -12.76
N LEU A 511 2.64 -17.79 -13.62
CA LEU A 511 1.56 -16.82 -13.88
C LEU A 511 0.24 -17.15 -13.17
N GLN A 512 0.13 -18.34 -12.58
CA GLN A 512 -1.06 -18.73 -11.82
C GLN A 512 -1.43 -17.72 -10.71
N PRO A 513 -0.50 -17.05 -10.02
CA PRO A 513 -0.87 -16.02 -9.04
C PRO A 513 -1.73 -14.88 -9.58
N LEU A 514 -1.53 -14.49 -10.85
CA LEU A 514 -2.36 -13.46 -11.49
C LEU A 514 -3.78 -13.96 -11.73
N VAL A 515 -3.92 -15.21 -12.19
CA VAL A 515 -5.21 -15.81 -12.54
C VAL A 515 -5.99 -16.21 -11.28
N CYS A 516 -5.35 -16.91 -10.34
CA CYS A 516 -5.98 -17.47 -9.16
C CYS A 516 -6.37 -16.41 -8.13
N SER A 517 -5.78 -15.21 -8.13
CA SER A 517 -6.18 -14.14 -7.21
C SER A 517 -7.55 -13.54 -7.54
N ILE A 518 -7.94 -13.50 -8.83
CA ILE A 518 -9.22 -12.96 -9.30
C ILE A 518 -10.43 -13.63 -8.63
N PRO A 519 -10.63 -14.97 -8.71
CA PRO A 519 -11.77 -15.61 -8.07
C PRO A 519 -11.76 -15.45 -6.55
N LEU A 520 -10.59 -15.36 -5.89
CA LEU A 520 -10.52 -15.17 -4.44
C LEU A 520 -10.94 -13.75 -4.02
N GLN A 521 -10.57 -12.74 -4.81
CA GLN A 521 -11.05 -11.37 -4.63
C GLN A 521 -12.57 -11.29 -4.82
N LEU A 522 -13.10 -11.89 -5.89
CA LEU A 522 -14.55 -11.93 -6.17
C LEU A 522 -15.33 -12.69 -5.08
N LEU A 523 -14.80 -13.82 -4.60
CA LEU A 523 -15.41 -14.59 -3.52
C LEU A 523 -15.48 -13.77 -2.23
N SER A 524 -14.37 -13.09 -1.89
CA SER A 524 -14.30 -12.23 -0.71
C SER A 524 -15.28 -11.06 -0.82
N TYR A 525 -15.32 -10.40 -1.98
CA TYR A 525 -16.25 -9.30 -2.27
C TYR A 525 -17.69 -9.74 -2.08
N GLN A 526 -18.08 -10.85 -2.72
CA GLN A 526 -19.46 -11.29 -2.71
C GLN A 526 -19.92 -11.77 -1.34
N ILE A 527 -19.06 -12.48 -0.58
CA ILE A 527 -19.36 -12.84 0.81
C ILE A 527 -19.57 -11.59 1.66
N ALA A 528 -18.70 -10.57 1.53
CA ALA A 528 -18.83 -9.34 2.29
C ALA A 528 -20.11 -8.56 1.97
N VAL A 529 -20.50 -8.49 0.70
CA VAL A 529 -21.77 -7.89 0.26
C VAL A 529 -22.95 -8.63 0.89
N LEU A 530 -22.96 -9.97 0.85
CA LEU A 530 -24.03 -10.78 1.44
C LEU A 530 -24.11 -10.64 2.97
N ARG A 531 -22.98 -10.39 3.64
CA ARG A 531 -22.94 -10.07 5.07
C ARG A 531 -23.30 -8.60 5.39
N GLY A 532 -23.65 -7.79 4.39
CA GLY A 532 -23.97 -6.37 4.56
C GLY A 532 -22.79 -5.52 5.03
N CYS A 533 -21.55 -5.94 4.74
CA CYS A 533 -20.34 -5.22 5.13
C CYS A 533 -20.01 -4.09 4.14
N ASN A 534 -19.34 -3.04 4.60
CA ASN A 534 -18.86 -1.96 3.73
C ASN A 534 -17.53 -2.39 3.07
N VAL A 535 -17.60 -2.85 1.83
CA VAL A 535 -16.43 -3.40 1.09
C VAL A 535 -15.39 -2.34 0.70
N ASP A 536 -15.81 -1.10 0.42
CA ASP A 536 -14.87 -0.03 0.06
C ASP A 536 -14.23 0.63 1.28
N ARG A 537 -14.92 0.61 2.42
CA ARG A 537 -14.49 1.22 3.69
C ARG A 537 -14.74 0.27 4.88
N PRO A 538 -14.01 -0.86 4.95
CA PRO A 538 -14.12 -1.79 6.06
C PRO A 538 -13.76 -1.12 7.39
N ARG A 539 -14.42 -1.55 8.47
CA ARG A 539 -14.21 -1.01 9.82
C ARG A 539 -12.75 -1.20 10.24
N ASN A 540 -12.22 -0.25 10.99
CA ASN A 540 -10.87 -0.32 11.56
C ASN A 540 -9.76 -0.51 10.52
N LEU A 541 -9.94 -0.05 9.28
CA LEU A 541 -8.89 -0.02 8.27
C LEU A 541 -8.85 1.33 7.55
N ALA A 542 -7.68 1.68 7.04
CA ALA A 542 -7.45 2.81 6.15
C ALA A 542 -6.71 2.33 4.90
N LYS A 543 -6.89 3.02 3.77
CA LYS A 543 -6.26 2.64 2.50
C LYS A 543 -4.73 2.62 2.58
N SER A 544 -4.15 3.57 3.30
CA SER A 544 -2.72 3.64 3.57
C SER A 544 -2.51 3.91 5.05
N VAL A 545 -1.62 3.13 5.67
CA VAL A 545 -1.18 3.32 7.05
C VAL A 545 0.03 4.26 7.02
N THR A 546 -0.23 5.56 7.21
CA THR A 546 0.78 6.65 7.13
C THR A 546 1.38 7.01 8.49
N VAL A 547 1.03 6.26 9.53
CA VAL A 547 1.42 6.46 10.92
C VAL A 547 1.74 5.10 11.53
N GLU A 548 2.63 5.09 12.52
CA GLU A 548 2.95 3.89 13.30
C GLU A 548 1.83 3.52 14.29
#